data_AF-A7SZX3-F1
#
_entry.id   AF-A7SZX3-F1
#
_cell.length_a   1.000
_cell.length_b   1.000
_cell.length_c   1.000
_cell.angle_alpha   90.00
_cell.angle_beta   90.00
_cell.angle_gamma   90.00
#
_symmetry.space_group_name_H-M   'P 1'
#
loop_
_entity.id
_entity.type
_entity.pdbx_description
1 polymer ?
#
loop_
_entity_poly.entity_id
_entity_poly.type
_entity_poly.pdbx_seq_one_letter_code
_entity_poly.pdbx_strand_id
1 'polypeptide(L)' 'LQVKRGNLKTYGDRAFSIAAPKLWNELPFHLRTIQNPNTFKQCLKTHLFKEAFNL' A
#
# COMPACT_ATOMS: atom_id res chain seq x y z
N LEU A 1 -1.83 5.17 -10.71
CA LEU A 1 -2.29 3.96 -11.44
C LEU A 1 -3.75 3.72 -11.08
N GLN A 2 -4.61 3.42 -12.06
CA GLN A 2 -6.03 3.18 -11.82
C GLN A 2 -6.24 1.74 -11.32
N VAL A 3 -6.79 1.58 -10.12
CA VAL A 3 -7.20 0.27 -9.59
C VAL A 3 -8.60 -0.05 -10.10
N LYS A 4 -8.81 -1.25 -10.66
CA LYS A 4 -10.14 -1.70 -11.07
C LYS A 4 -11.04 -1.85 -9.83
N ARG A 5 -12.28 -1.35 -9.91
CA ARG A 5 -13.26 -1.52 -8.84
C ARG A 5 -13.81 -2.95 -8.85
N GLY A 6 -14.03 -3.54 -7.68
CA GLY A 6 -14.71 -4.83 -7.58
C GLY A 6 -16.18 -4.71 -7.95
N ASN A 7 -16.76 -5.80 -8.50
CA ASN A 7 -18.21 -5.87 -8.78
C ASN A 7 -19.04 -5.83 -7.49
N LEU A 8 -18.44 -6.25 -6.36
CA LEU A 8 -19.04 -6.27 -5.04
C LEU A 8 -18.33 -5.24 -4.15
N LYS A 9 -19.06 -4.23 -3.68
CA LYS A 9 -18.52 -3.10 -2.90
C LYS A 9 -17.81 -3.48 -1.59
N THR A 10 -18.10 -4.67 -1.05
CA THR A 10 -17.55 -5.12 0.24
C THR A 10 -16.54 -6.25 0.05
N TYR A 11 -16.99 -7.41 -0.42
CA TYR A 11 -16.14 -8.58 -0.60
C TYR A 11 -15.17 -8.42 -1.78
N GLY A 12 -15.64 -7.81 -2.87
CA GLY A 12 -14.85 -7.62 -4.09
C GLY A 12 -13.62 -6.75 -3.84
N ASP A 13 -13.76 -5.66 -3.07
CA ASP A 13 -12.65 -4.75 -2.79
C ASP A 13 -11.55 -5.35 -1.89
N ARG A 14 -11.82 -6.47 -1.20
CA ARG A 14 -10.83 -7.23 -0.41
C ARG A 14 -10.03 -8.22 -1.25
N ALA A 15 -10.42 -8.46 -2.51
CA ALA A 15 -9.66 -9.34 -3.39
C ALA A 15 -8.23 -8.79 -3.58
N PHE A 16 -7.23 -9.67 -3.57
CA PHE A 16 -5.82 -9.28 -3.68
C PHE A 16 -5.55 -8.44 -4.95
N SER A 17 -6.22 -8.78 -6.07
CA SER A 17 -6.15 -8.04 -7.33
C SER A 17 -6.60 -6.58 -7.25
N ILE A 18 -7.31 -6.20 -6.19
CA ILE A 18 -7.82 -4.84 -5.94
C ILE A 18 -7.05 -4.22 -4.75
N ALA A 19 -6.99 -4.93 -3.62
CA ALA A 19 -6.38 -4.42 -2.39
C ALA A 19 -4.87 -4.18 -2.53
N ALA A 20 -4.13 -5.09 -3.17
CA ALA A 20 -2.68 -4.94 -3.31
C ALA A 20 -2.27 -3.71 -4.14
N PRO A 21 -2.78 -3.49 -5.37
CA PRO A 21 -2.43 -2.28 -6.12
C PRO A 21 -2.99 -1.02 -5.47
N LYS A 22 -4.12 -1.09 -4.74
CA LYS A 22 -4.64 0.05 -3.98
C LYS A 22 -3.65 0.49 -2.89
N LEU A 23 -3.30 -0.43 -1.99
CA LEU A 23 -2.34 -0.16 -0.91
C LEU A 23 -0.98 0.27 -1.46
N TRP A 24 -0.50 -0.37 -2.53
CA TRP A 24 0.76 0.03 -3.16
C TRP A 24 0.72 1.47 -3.70
N ASN A 25 -0.40 1.88 -4.30
CA ASN A 25 -0.55 3.22 -4.87
C ASN A 25 -0.71 4.32 -3.81
N GLU A 26 -1.23 3.97 -2.64
CA GLU A 26 -1.35 4.87 -1.48
C GLU A 26 0.02 5.18 -0.84
N LEU A 27 1.03 4.33 -1.06
CA LEU A 27 2.38 4.58 -0.54
C LEU A 27 3.06 5.81 -1.19
N PRO A 28 3.84 6.59 -0.40
CA PRO A 28 4.68 7.65 -0.92
C PRO A 28 5.62 7.17 -2.02
N PHE A 29 5.92 8.06 -2.97
CA PHE A 29 6.81 7.77 -4.09
C PHE A 29 8.18 7.25 -3.64
N HIS A 30 8.79 7.88 -2.64
CA HIS A 30 10.07 7.47 -2.08
C HIS A 30 10.10 5.99 -1.66
N LEU A 31 9.04 5.48 -1.01
CA LEU A 31 8.99 4.08 -0.58
C LEU A 31 8.91 3.13 -1.78
N ARG A 32 8.16 3.50 -2.82
CA ARG A 32 8.00 2.68 -4.04
C ARG A 32 9.28 2.58 -4.88
N THR A 33 10.20 3.55 -4.75
CA THR A 33 11.47 3.56 -5.48
C THR A 33 12.59 2.76 -4.82
N ILE A 34 12.39 2.28 -3.58
CA ILE A 34 13.43 1.51 -2.87
C ILE A 34 13.60 0.14 -3.52
N GLN A 35 14.80 -0.14 -4.02
CA GLN A 35 15.14 -1.41 -4.68
C GLN A 35 15.58 -2.49 -3.68
N ASN A 36 16.17 -2.09 -2.54
CA ASN A 36 16.61 -3.03 -1.53
C ASN A 36 15.41 -3.48 -0.66
N PRO A 37 15.06 -4.77 -0.62
CA PRO A 37 13.89 -5.25 0.09
C PRO A 37 13.98 -5.07 1.62
N ASN A 38 15.19 -5.12 2.19
CA ASN A 38 15.39 -4.91 3.63
C ASN A 38 15.16 -3.46 4.00
N THR A 39 15.74 -2.53 3.23
CA THR A 39 15.50 -1.09 3.40
C THR A 39 14.03 -0.74 3.18
N PHE A 40 13.40 -1.31 2.15
CA PHE A 40 11.97 -1.10 1.89
C PHE A 40 11.12 -1.51 3.09
N LYS A 41 11.32 -2.70 3.65
CA LYS A 41 10.59 -3.19 4.83
C LYS A 41 10.78 -2.28 6.04
N GLN A 42 12.01 -1.81 6.29
CA GLN A 42 12.30 -0.88 7.40
C GLN A 42 11.54 0.43 7.23
N CYS A 43 11.69 1.09 6.08
CA CYS A 43 11.03 2.37 5.81
C CYS A 43 9.50 2.25 5.77
N LEU A 44 8.97 1.16 5.22
CA LEU A 44 7.54 0.88 5.21
C LEU A 44 6.99 0.75 6.63
N LYS A 45 7.65 -0.01 7.50
CA LYS A 45 7.25 -0.15 8.91
C LYS A 45 7.22 1.21 9.61
N THR A 46 8.25 2.03 9.42
CA THR A 46 8.30 3.39 9.99
C THR A 46 7.17 4.27 9.45
N HIS A 47 6.90 4.25 8.15
CA HIS A 47 5.82 5.02 7.54
C HIS A 47 4.45 4.65 8.12
N LEU A 48 4.11 3.35 8.11
CA LEU A 48 2.84 2.86 8.61
C LEU A 48 2.66 3.13 10.11
N PHE A 49 3.75 3.11 10.89
CA PHE A 49 3.70 3.47 12.30
C PHE A 49 3.38 4.96 12.49
N LYS A 50 4.04 5.85 11.76
CA LYS A 50 3.75 7.30 11.80
C LYS A 50 2.31 7.59 11.39
N GLU A 51 1.83 6.93 10.34
CA GLU A 51 0.46 7.07 9.84
C GLU A 51 -0.60 6.58 10.85
N ALA A 52 -0.34 5.47 11.54
CA ALA A 52 -1.28 4.93 12.53
C ALA A 52 -1.34 5.75 13.83
N PHE A 53 -0.23 6.40 14.21
CA PHE A 53 -0.09 7.08 15.50
C PHE A 53 0.07 8.60 15.39
N ASN A 54 -0.04 9.18 14.19
CA ASN A 54 0.11 10.61 13.90
C ASN A 54 1.36 11.25 14.55
N LEU A 55 2.50 10.56 14.46
CA LEU A 55 3.82 11.04 14.88
C LEU A 55 4.53 11.82 13.75
#